data_AF-A0A956SBW3-F1
#
_entry.id   AF-A0A956SBW3-F1
#
_cell.length_a   1.000
_cell.length_b   1.000
_cell.length_c   1.000
_cell.angle_alpha   90.00
_cell.angle_beta   90.00
_cell.angle_gamma   90.00
#
_symmetry.space_group_name_H-M   'P 1'
#
loop_
_entity.id
_entity.type
_entity.pdbx_description
1 polymer ?
#
loop_
_entity_poly.entity_id
_entity_poly.type
_entity_poly.pdbx_seq_one_letter_code
_entity_poly.pdbx_strand_id
1 'polypeptide(L)'
;MRRCSPSSGRFALVATIAALACAAPAARAQTDTLSTDLLEDLDRQMEAVKDSSEDLWQEYQKYRPEADDEDTQTTGERVEIGNDTTIAAGETVSGDAVAIGGTVHVYGKVEGDAVAVGGSVVLHEGAEVDGDAVAIGGRVRTNGDAKVHGQKVSVNIPLPFGWMHVDRDGDDITLRPSRGVQFVVRLLLLGLGLFLTWLLHLLMERRLDATSRRVEGEPGQSFLVGILGLLGLPIAFVLVSILLAITVVGIVAIPFVFLFGIGLGWAGFAASCLAVGRRVTSMRAGEGLATSGGSSRQLVLGFVTISAFGILTLVLHLVGPAMGPVTLFTGIVHKFVVLFASTLGFGALLLSRLGTQLPGGAPAYVPNRPWETATPPTLPPPPPPAPPAPPTGPVE
;
A
#
# COMPACT_ATOMS: atom_id res chain seq x y z
N MET A 1 -53.24 -13.55 -31.57
CA MET A 1 -52.73 -12.36 -30.85
C MET A 1 -52.69 -12.69 -29.37
N ARG A 2 -51.54 -13.17 -28.86
CA ARG A 2 -51.38 -13.52 -27.43
C ARG A 2 -51.01 -12.25 -26.66
N ARG A 3 -51.73 -12.00 -25.57
CA ARG A 3 -51.59 -10.85 -24.68
C ARG A 3 -50.19 -10.83 -24.06
N CYS A 4 -49.51 -9.69 -24.09
CA CYS A 4 -48.31 -9.43 -23.30
C CYS A 4 -48.65 -9.56 -21.80
N SER A 5 -47.85 -10.36 -21.09
CA SER A 5 -47.87 -10.48 -19.63
C SER A 5 -47.45 -9.14 -18.98
N PRO A 6 -48.07 -8.71 -17.87
CA PRO A 6 -47.72 -7.48 -17.15
C PRO A 6 -46.37 -7.53 -16.42
N SER A 7 -45.68 -8.68 -16.40
CA SER A 7 -44.43 -8.87 -15.64
C SER A 7 -43.23 -8.11 -16.19
N SER A 8 -43.24 -7.73 -17.48
CA SER A 8 -42.13 -7.01 -18.14
C SER A 8 -41.93 -5.57 -17.64
N GLY A 9 -42.96 -4.93 -17.08
CA GLY A 9 -42.87 -3.56 -16.54
C GLY A 9 -42.16 -3.46 -15.18
N ARG A 10 -42.23 -4.53 -14.36
CA ARG A 10 -41.63 -4.57 -13.02
C ARG A 10 -40.11 -4.75 -13.10
N PHE A 11 -39.62 -5.53 -14.07
CA PHE A 11 -38.19 -5.67 -14.36
C PHE A 11 -37.54 -4.39 -14.90
N ALA A 12 -38.25 -3.62 -15.73
CA ALA A 12 -37.75 -2.34 -16.21
C ALA A 12 -37.59 -1.32 -15.06
N LEU A 13 -38.51 -1.30 -14.09
CA LEU A 13 -38.45 -0.38 -12.96
C LEU A 13 -37.29 -0.70 -12.01
N VAL A 14 -37.09 -1.98 -11.65
CA VAL A 14 -36.01 -2.40 -10.74
C VAL A 14 -34.64 -2.23 -11.40
N ALA A 15 -34.50 -2.57 -12.68
CA ALA A 15 -33.27 -2.33 -13.44
C ALA A 15 -32.98 -0.83 -13.62
N THR A 16 -34.01 0.01 -13.77
CA THR A 16 -33.86 1.47 -13.89
C THR A 16 -33.51 2.12 -12.55
N ILE A 17 -34.06 1.64 -11.42
CA ILE A 17 -33.71 2.10 -10.07
C ILE A 17 -32.28 1.68 -9.72
N ALA A 18 -31.86 0.45 -10.07
CA ALA A 18 -30.49 -0.02 -9.91
C ALA A 18 -29.50 0.76 -10.80
N ALA A 19 -29.90 1.09 -12.03
CA ALA A 19 -29.11 1.92 -12.93
C ALA A 19 -29.01 3.39 -12.47
N LEU A 20 -30.10 3.97 -11.93
CA LEU A 20 -30.09 5.32 -11.34
C LEU A 20 -29.22 5.38 -10.07
N ALA A 21 -29.26 4.34 -9.23
CA ALA A 21 -28.44 4.26 -8.02
C ALA A 21 -26.94 4.14 -8.36
N CYS A 22 -26.58 3.49 -9.48
CA CYS A 22 -25.20 3.45 -10.00
C CYS A 22 -24.75 4.75 -10.68
N ALA A 23 -25.66 5.56 -11.22
CA ALA A 23 -25.34 6.82 -11.89
C ALA A 23 -25.18 8.02 -10.91
N ALA A 24 -25.67 7.89 -9.68
CA ALA A 24 -25.65 8.95 -8.67
C ALA A 24 -24.25 9.51 -8.29
N PRO A 25 -23.11 8.78 -8.38
CA PRO A 25 -21.80 9.37 -8.11
C PRO A 25 -21.25 10.21 -9.27
N ALA A 26 -21.76 10.03 -10.50
CA ALA A 26 -21.27 10.74 -11.69
C ALA A 26 -21.90 12.12 -11.89
N ALA A 27 -23.02 12.42 -11.22
CA ALA A 27 -23.68 13.73 -11.27
C ALA A 27 -23.15 14.75 -10.24
N ARG A 28 -22.23 14.36 -9.35
CA ARG A 28 -21.63 15.25 -8.33
C ARG A 28 -20.49 16.14 -8.84
N ALA A 29 -20.22 16.11 -10.15
CA ALA A 29 -19.12 16.83 -10.77
C ALA A 29 -19.57 18.00 -11.67
N GLN A 30 -20.67 18.69 -11.36
CA GLN A 30 -20.93 20.02 -11.93
C GLN A 30 -22.12 20.72 -11.26
N THR A 31 -21.88 21.50 -10.20
CA THR A 31 -22.77 22.62 -9.78
C THR A 31 -22.04 23.51 -8.76
N ASP A 32 -20.93 24.11 -9.17
CA ASP A 32 -20.65 25.46 -8.69
C ASP A 32 -21.58 26.39 -9.48
N THR A 33 -22.41 27.15 -8.75
CA THR A 33 -23.52 28.02 -9.20
C THR A 33 -24.81 27.28 -9.55
N LEU A 34 -25.79 27.26 -8.63
CA LEU A 34 -27.24 27.32 -8.91
C LEU A 34 -28.07 27.38 -7.60
N SER A 35 -29.20 28.05 -7.72
CA SER A 35 -30.07 28.72 -6.74
C SER A 35 -30.77 27.85 -5.70
N THR A 36 -31.08 28.45 -4.54
CA THR A 36 -31.96 27.93 -3.46
C THR A 36 -33.29 27.37 -3.97
N ASP A 37 -33.78 27.85 -5.11
CA ASP A 37 -35.05 27.41 -5.71
C ASP A 37 -35.00 25.97 -6.26
N LEU A 38 -33.81 25.46 -6.63
CA LEU A 38 -33.64 24.09 -7.13
C LEU A 38 -33.60 23.04 -6.02
N LEU A 39 -33.15 23.44 -4.81
CA LEU A 39 -33.19 22.55 -3.64
C LEU A 39 -34.61 22.34 -3.16
N GLU A 40 -35.45 23.38 -3.22
CA GLU A 40 -36.85 23.31 -2.81
C GLU A 40 -37.69 22.46 -3.77
N ASP A 41 -37.36 22.47 -5.07
CA ASP A 41 -38.05 21.64 -6.07
C ASP A 41 -37.56 20.18 -6.03
N LEU A 42 -36.29 19.94 -5.69
CA LEU A 42 -35.75 18.60 -5.46
C LEU A 42 -36.35 17.93 -4.21
N ASP A 43 -36.53 18.69 -3.13
CA ASP A 43 -37.17 18.19 -1.91
C ASP A 43 -38.64 17.83 -2.17
N ARG A 44 -39.34 18.68 -2.95
CA ARG A 44 -40.72 18.42 -3.38
C ARG A 44 -40.84 17.15 -4.24
N GLN A 45 -39.89 16.89 -5.13
CA GLN A 45 -39.85 15.65 -5.92
C GLN A 45 -39.51 14.43 -5.06
N MET A 46 -38.62 14.57 -4.09
CA MET A 46 -38.29 13.49 -3.15
C MET A 46 -39.46 13.13 -2.24
N GLU A 47 -40.20 14.11 -1.75
CA GLU A 47 -41.41 13.90 -0.93
C GLU A 47 -42.50 13.17 -1.74
N ALA A 48 -42.71 13.56 -3.00
CA ALA A 48 -43.68 12.90 -3.88
C ALA A 48 -43.31 11.44 -4.22
N VAL A 49 -42.01 11.14 -4.36
CA VAL A 49 -41.51 9.77 -4.54
C VAL A 49 -41.66 8.96 -3.26
N LYS A 50 -41.46 9.59 -2.09
CA LYS A 50 -41.61 8.93 -0.79
C LYS A 50 -43.07 8.54 -0.53
N ASP A 51 -44.02 9.44 -0.76
CA ASP A 51 -45.46 9.16 -0.63
C ASP A 51 -45.90 8.06 -1.60
N SER A 52 -45.48 8.13 -2.87
CA SER A 52 -45.79 7.08 -3.85
C SER A 52 -45.17 5.73 -3.47
N SER A 53 -44.05 5.72 -2.73
CA SER A 53 -43.44 4.47 -2.26
C SER A 53 -44.20 3.88 -1.08
N GLU A 54 -44.71 4.69 -0.14
CA GLU A 54 -45.47 4.21 1.01
C GLU A 54 -46.81 3.59 0.60
N ASP A 55 -47.50 4.15 -0.40
CA ASP A 55 -48.73 3.58 -0.95
C ASP A 55 -48.49 2.19 -1.59
N LEU A 56 -47.38 2.05 -2.31
CA LEU A 56 -46.98 0.75 -2.89
C LEU A 56 -46.58 -0.26 -1.82
N TRP A 57 -45.96 0.18 -0.72
CA TRP A 57 -45.63 -0.68 0.43
C TRP A 57 -46.87 -1.16 1.17
N GLN A 58 -47.91 -0.32 1.30
CA GLN A 58 -49.18 -0.73 1.90
C GLN A 58 -49.94 -1.74 1.03
N GLU A 59 -49.90 -1.58 -0.29
CA GLU A 59 -50.50 -2.57 -1.20
C GLU A 59 -49.75 -3.91 -1.18
N TYR A 60 -48.42 -3.88 -0.99
CA TYR A 60 -47.60 -5.09 -0.82
C TYR A 60 -47.90 -5.82 0.51
N GLN A 61 -48.11 -5.07 1.60
CA GLN A 61 -48.47 -5.67 2.89
C GLN A 61 -49.84 -6.35 2.87
N LYS A 62 -50.77 -5.85 2.05
CA LYS A 62 -52.11 -6.44 1.87
C LYS A 62 -52.10 -7.82 1.19
N TYR A 63 -51.02 -8.15 0.46
CA TYR A 63 -50.87 -9.41 -0.26
C TYR A 63 -49.87 -10.38 0.35
N ARG A 64 -49.40 -10.12 1.59
CA ARG A 64 -48.52 -11.04 2.31
C ARG A 64 -49.29 -12.33 2.62
N PRO A 65 -48.95 -13.48 2.00
CA PRO A 65 -49.53 -14.74 2.40
C PRO A 65 -48.95 -15.12 3.77
N GLU A 66 -49.83 -15.39 4.74
CA GLU A 66 -49.45 -16.07 5.97
C GLU A 66 -48.76 -17.41 5.62
N ALA A 67 -47.62 -17.66 6.26
CA ALA A 67 -46.86 -18.88 6.08
C ALA A 67 -47.58 -20.03 6.81
N ASP A 68 -48.12 -20.98 6.04
CA ASP A 68 -48.57 -22.28 6.53
C ASP A 68 -47.61 -23.38 6.04
N ASP A 69 -47.31 -24.31 6.94
CA ASP A 69 -46.32 -25.38 6.86
C ASP A 69 -46.67 -26.51 5.86
N GLU A 70 -45.61 -27.20 5.40
CA GLU A 70 -45.57 -28.56 4.82
C GLU A 70 -46.31 -28.85 3.49
N ASP A 71 -45.64 -28.52 2.37
CA ASP A 71 -45.36 -29.43 1.25
C ASP A 71 -44.24 -28.80 0.42
N THR A 72 -43.08 -29.45 0.25
CA THR A 72 -41.85 -28.82 -0.28
C THR A 72 -41.88 -28.63 -1.80
N GLN A 73 -42.80 -27.79 -2.27
CA GLN A 73 -42.75 -27.11 -3.56
C GLN A 73 -42.83 -25.61 -3.28
N THR A 74 -41.66 -24.97 -3.13
CA THR A 74 -41.57 -23.52 -3.01
C THR A 74 -41.97 -22.91 -4.35
N THR A 75 -43.24 -22.51 -4.45
CA THR A 75 -43.83 -21.86 -5.63
C THR A 75 -43.43 -20.39 -5.62
N GLY A 76 -42.20 -20.11 -6.05
CA GLY A 76 -41.72 -18.74 -6.17
C GLY A 76 -40.24 -18.61 -6.51
N GLU A 77 -39.94 -17.53 -7.23
CA GLU A 77 -38.59 -16.97 -7.41
C GLU A 77 -37.93 -16.76 -6.03
N ARG A 78 -36.64 -17.12 -5.91
CA ARG A 78 -35.86 -16.98 -4.68
C ARG A 78 -34.80 -15.91 -4.88
N VAL A 79 -35.00 -14.75 -4.22
CA VAL A 79 -34.08 -13.62 -4.30
C VAL A 79 -33.53 -13.30 -2.92
N GLU A 80 -32.20 -13.33 -2.76
CA GLU A 80 -31.52 -12.93 -1.53
C GLU A 80 -30.51 -11.80 -1.80
N ILE A 81 -30.51 -10.79 -0.93
CA ILE A 81 -29.66 -9.60 -1.05
C ILE A 81 -28.71 -9.55 0.14
N GLY A 82 -27.40 -9.46 -0.14
CA GLY A 82 -26.32 -9.37 0.84
C GLY A 82 -25.85 -10.70 1.42
N ASN A 83 -26.56 -11.80 1.14
CA ASN A 83 -26.27 -13.15 1.64
C ASN A 83 -26.17 -14.17 0.50
N ASP A 84 -25.62 -15.35 0.81
CA ASP A 84 -25.46 -16.46 -0.12
C ASP A 84 -26.75 -17.30 -0.18
N THR A 85 -27.24 -17.59 -1.40
CA THR A 85 -28.44 -18.40 -1.62
C THR A 85 -28.05 -19.87 -1.76
N THR A 86 -28.58 -20.72 -0.88
CA THR A 86 -28.36 -22.16 -0.93
C THR A 86 -29.65 -22.90 -1.23
N ILE A 87 -29.63 -23.71 -2.30
CA ILE A 87 -30.72 -24.61 -2.68
C ILE A 87 -30.32 -26.02 -2.30
N ALA A 88 -31.01 -26.60 -1.34
CA ALA A 88 -30.65 -27.88 -0.74
C ALA A 88 -30.85 -29.07 -1.70
N ALA A 89 -30.18 -30.18 -1.42
CA ALA A 89 -30.38 -31.41 -2.20
C ALA A 89 -31.83 -31.91 -2.03
N GLY A 90 -32.50 -32.17 -3.15
CA GLY A 90 -33.93 -32.56 -3.18
C GLY A 90 -34.91 -31.38 -3.15
N GLU A 91 -34.43 -30.14 -3.00
CA GLU A 91 -35.25 -28.93 -3.18
C GLU A 91 -35.38 -28.63 -4.68
N THR A 92 -36.59 -28.28 -5.13
CA THR A 92 -36.85 -27.81 -6.49
C THR A 92 -37.41 -26.39 -6.44
N VAL A 93 -36.68 -25.43 -7.00
CA VAL A 93 -37.12 -24.05 -7.15
C VAL A 93 -37.76 -23.90 -8.52
N SER A 94 -39.05 -23.59 -8.54
CA SER A 94 -39.85 -23.48 -9.78
C SER A 94 -39.62 -22.18 -10.57
N GLY A 95 -38.91 -21.20 -9.99
CA GLY A 95 -38.55 -19.93 -10.63
C GLY A 95 -37.03 -19.69 -10.64
N ASP A 96 -36.64 -18.41 -10.67
CA ASP A 96 -35.23 -18.02 -10.70
C ASP A 96 -34.63 -18.01 -9.29
N ALA A 97 -33.33 -18.31 -9.20
CA ALA A 97 -32.53 -18.23 -7.98
C ALA A 97 -31.50 -17.11 -8.13
N VAL A 98 -31.71 -16.00 -7.43
CA VAL A 98 -30.93 -14.77 -7.58
C VAL A 98 -30.26 -14.39 -6.26
N ALA A 99 -28.93 -14.27 -6.26
CA ALA A 99 -28.17 -13.70 -5.15
C ALA A 99 -27.51 -12.38 -5.57
N ILE A 100 -27.81 -11.29 -4.89
CA ILE A 100 -27.19 -9.96 -5.11
C ILE A 100 -26.23 -9.69 -3.97
N GLY A 101 -24.93 -9.63 -4.27
CA GLY A 101 -23.85 -9.48 -3.29
C GLY A 101 -23.45 -10.79 -2.61
N GLY A 102 -23.95 -11.94 -3.10
CA GLY A 102 -23.69 -13.26 -2.56
C GLY A 102 -23.50 -14.33 -3.64
N THR A 103 -23.14 -15.54 -3.21
CA THR A 103 -22.89 -16.72 -4.04
C THR A 103 -24.16 -17.59 -4.08
N VAL A 104 -24.52 -18.11 -5.25
CA VAL A 104 -25.61 -19.08 -5.40
C VAL A 104 -25.02 -20.49 -5.34
N HIS A 105 -25.36 -21.25 -4.30
CA HIS A 105 -25.01 -22.66 -4.13
C HIS A 105 -26.20 -23.55 -4.50
N VAL A 106 -26.06 -24.33 -5.56
CA VAL A 106 -27.13 -25.24 -6.02
C VAL A 106 -26.72 -26.68 -5.75
N TYR A 107 -27.49 -27.38 -4.92
CA TYR A 107 -27.40 -28.83 -4.71
C TYR A 107 -28.63 -29.58 -5.23
N GLY A 108 -29.76 -28.88 -5.38
CA GLY A 108 -31.03 -29.40 -5.89
C GLY A 108 -31.29 -29.02 -7.35
N LYS A 109 -32.56 -28.78 -7.68
CA LYS A 109 -33.02 -28.41 -9.02
C LYS A 109 -33.54 -26.98 -9.08
N VAL A 110 -33.18 -26.23 -10.13
CA VAL A 110 -33.72 -24.90 -10.45
C VAL A 110 -34.35 -24.97 -11.84
N GLU A 111 -35.65 -24.69 -11.94
CA GLU A 111 -36.37 -24.70 -13.21
C GLU A 111 -36.16 -23.40 -14.02
N GLY A 112 -35.87 -22.29 -13.34
CA GLY A 112 -35.52 -21.00 -13.95
C GLY A 112 -34.01 -20.75 -14.07
N ASP A 113 -33.63 -19.48 -13.99
CA ASP A 113 -32.25 -19.02 -14.10
C ASP A 113 -31.55 -18.96 -12.73
N ALA A 114 -30.25 -19.30 -12.70
CA ALA A 114 -29.40 -19.15 -11.52
C ALA A 114 -28.46 -17.94 -11.71
N VAL A 115 -28.74 -16.83 -11.04
CA VAL A 115 -28.04 -15.55 -11.25
C VAL A 115 -27.33 -15.09 -9.98
N ALA A 116 -26.01 -14.88 -10.05
CA ALA A 116 -25.23 -14.25 -8.98
C ALA A 116 -24.68 -12.89 -9.46
N VAL A 117 -25.04 -11.81 -8.78
CA VAL A 117 -24.54 -10.46 -9.06
C VAL A 117 -23.55 -10.05 -7.97
N GLY A 118 -22.28 -9.84 -8.33
CA GLY A 118 -21.21 -9.57 -7.37
C GLY A 118 -20.66 -10.81 -6.66
N GLY A 119 -21.10 -12.01 -7.06
CA GLY A 119 -20.69 -13.30 -6.50
C GLY A 119 -20.53 -14.38 -7.56
N SER A 120 -20.37 -15.63 -7.13
CA SER A 120 -20.20 -16.79 -8.03
C SER A 120 -21.46 -17.67 -8.02
N VAL A 121 -21.66 -18.44 -9.10
CA VAL A 121 -22.66 -19.52 -9.11
C VAL A 121 -21.90 -20.83 -8.98
N VAL A 122 -22.21 -21.63 -7.96
CA VAL A 122 -21.56 -22.92 -7.69
C VAL A 122 -22.61 -24.02 -7.76
N LEU A 123 -22.54 -24.80 -8.83
CA LEU A 123 -23.34 -26.01 -8.99
C LEU A 123 -22.57 -27.20 -8.41
N HIS A 124 -23.15 -27.84 -7.42
CA HIS A 124 -22.59 -29.02 -6.75
C HIS A 124 -23.06 -30.32 -7.40
N GLU A 125 -22.51 -31.46 -6.98
CA GLU A 125 -22.81 -32.75 -7.61
C GLU A 125 -24.31 -33.07 -7.57
N GLY A 126 -24.88 -33.43 -8.72
CA GLY A 126 -26.32 -33.72 -8.85
C GLY A 126 -27.21 -32.48 -9.04
N ALA A 127 -26.65 -31.26 -9.06
CA ALA A 127 -27.41 -30.05 -9.32
C ALA A 127 -27.89 -29.98 -10.78
N GLU A 128 -29.13 -29.51 -10.98
CA GLU A 128 -29.73 -29.33 -12.29
C GLU A 128 -30.33 -27.93 -12.41
N VAL A 129 -29.93 -27.18 -13.44
CA VAL A 129 -30.50 -25.87 -13.78
C VAL A 129 -31.06 -25.96 -15.19
N ASP A 130 -32.37 -25.80 -15.32
CA ASP A 130 -33.06 -25.88 -16.62
C ASP A 130 -32.87 -24.59 -17.45
N GLY A 131 -32.71 -23.43 -16.79
CA GLY A 131 -32.40 -22.14 -17.41
C GLY A 131 -30.90 -21.83 -17.54
N ASP A 132 -30.57 -20.54 -17.52
CA ASP A 132 -29.21 -20.01 -17.64
C ASP A 132 -28.50 -19.92 -16.28
N ALA A 133 -27.20 -20.19 -16.26
CA ALA A 133 -26.34 -19.95 -15.11
C ALA A 133 -25.49 -18.70 -15.36
N VAL A 134 -25.81 -17.59 -14.71
CA VAL A 134 -25.20 -16.28 -14.96
C VAL A 134 -24.47 -15.78 -13.72
N ALA A 135 -23.16 -15.55 -13.84
CA ALA A 135 -22.36 -14.90 -12.80
C ALA A 135 -21.83 -13.55 -13.31
N ILE A 136 -22.26 -12.45 -12.68
CA ILE A 136 -21.83 -11.08 -13.00
C ILE A 136 -20.82 -10.64 -11.94
N GLY A 137 -19.57 -10.41 -12.32
CA GLY A 137 -18.48 -10.06 -11.39
C GLY A 137 -17.84 -11.25 -10.67
N GLY A 138 -18.28 -12.49 -10.95
CA GLY A 138 -17.70 -13.72 -10.42
C GLY A 138 -17.53 -14.81 -11.48
N ARG A 139 -17.55 -16.09 -11.08
CA ARG A 139 -17.45 -17.24 -12.00
C ARG A 139 -18.57 -18.24 -11.77
N VAL A 140 -18.99 -18.92 -12.84
CA VAL A 140 -19.82 -20.12 -12.76
C VAL A 140 -18.90 -21.32 -12.59
N ARG A 141 -19.05 -22.09 -11.50
CA ARG A 141 -18.32 -23.33 -11.21
C ARG A 141 -19.29 -24.48 -11.24
N THR A 142 -18.94 -25.54 -11.95
CA THR A 142 -19.75 -26.76 -12.05
C THR A 142 -18.92 -27.92 -11.53
N ASN A 143 -19.38 -28.58 -10.47
CA ASN A 143 -18.71 -29.71 -9.84
C ASN A 143 -19.48 -31.02 -10.14
N GLY A 144 -18.72 -32.10 -10.41
CA GLY A 144 -19.28 -33.43 -10.71
C GLY A 144 -20.23 -33.44 -11.90
N ASP A 145 -21.36 -34.15 -11.75
CA ASP A 145 -22.35 -34.41 -12.80
C ASP A 145 -23.42 -33.31 -12.95
N ALA A 146 -23.16 -32.10 -12.45
CA ALA A 146 -24.12 -31.01 -12.50
C ALA A 146 -24.46 -30.58 -13.94
N LYS A 147 -25.76 -30.44 -14.22
CA LYS A 147 -26.30 -30.14 -15.55
C LYS A 147 -26.85 -28.72 -15.59
N VAL A 148 -26.48 -28.00 -16.64
CA VAL A 148 -27.06 -26.70 -16.99
C VAL A 148 -27.58 -26.85 -18.40
N HIS A 149 -28.89 -26.74 -18.59
CA HIS A 149 -29.53 -26.92 -19.90
C HIS A 149 -29.51 -25.63 -20.73
N GLY A 150 -29.46 -24.46 -20.08
CA GLY A 150 -29.23 -23.17 -20.73
C GLY A 150 -27.75 -22.81 -20.92
N GLN A 151 -27.45 -21.51 -20.93
CA GLN A 151 -26.12 -20.96 -21.13
C GLN A 151 -25.38 -20.73 -19.81
N LYS A 152 -24.08 -21.03 -19.80
CA LYS A 152 -23.17 -20.62 -18.72
C LYS A 152 -22.53 -19.30 -19.10
N VAL A 153 -23.02 -18.21 -18.52
CA VAL A 153 -22.53 -16.85 -18.83
C VAL A 153 -21.78 -16.31 -17.62
N SER A 154 -20.49 -16.04 -17.78
CA SER A 154 -19.71 -15.31 -16.79
C SER A 154 -19.33 -13.95 -17.36
N VAL A 155 -19.97 -12.90 -16.84
CA VAL A 155 -19.67 -11.51 -17.22
C VAL A 155 -18.70 -10.96 -16.20
N ASN A 156 -17.43 -10.89 -16.59
CA ASN A 156 -16.45 -10.13 -15.81
C ASN A 156 -16.69 -8.65 -16.10
N ILE A 157 -17.23 -7.90 -15.13
CA ILE A 157 -17.33 -6.45 -15.24
C ILE A 157 -15.92 -5.89 -15.06
N PRO A 158 -15.30 -5.29 -16.10
CA PRO A 158 -14.06 -4.55 -15.91
C PRO A 158 -14.39 -3.28 -15.14
N LEU A 159 -14.41 -3.37 -13.81
CA LEU A 159 -14.39 -2.18 -12.97
C LEU A 159 -13.12 -1.38 -13.32
N PRO A 160 -13.12 -0.04 -13.20
CA PRO A 160 -11.90 0.78 -13.30
C PRO A 160 -10.81 0.34 -12.31
N PHE A 161 -11.16 -0.54 -11.37
CA PHE A 161 -10.30 -1.25 -10.44
C PHE A 161 -10.00 -2.71 -10.87
N GLY A 162 -9.79 -3.00 -12.16
CA GLY A 162 -9.39 -4.34 -12.68
C GLY A 162 -8.08 -4.92 -12.11
N TRP A 163 -7.52 -4.22 -11.13
CA TRP A 163 -6.40 -4.57 -10.27
C TRP A 163 -6.80 -5.21 -8.94
N MET A 164 -8.09 -5.23 -8.59
CA MET A 164 -8.62 -5.85 -7.37
C MET A 164 -9.35 -7.14 -7.73
N HIS A 165 -8.99 -8.23 -7.06
CA HIS A 165 -9.82 -9.43 -7.03
C HIS A 165 -10.70 -9.36 -5.78
N VAL A 166 -11.98 -9.65 -5.97
CA VAL A 166 -12.90 -9.93 -4.87
C VAL A 166 -12.68 -11.39 -4.50
N ASP A 167 -11.90 -11.62 -3.44
CA ASP A 167 -11.74 -12.95 -2.85
C ASP A 167 -12.71 -13.01 -1.66
N ARG A 168 -13.71 -13.89 -1.77
CA ARG A 168 -14.66 -14.20 -0.70
C ARG A 168 -14.29 -15.57 -0.14
N ASP A 169 -13.71 -15.60 1.06
CA ASP A 169 -13.46 -16.80 1.87
C ASP A 169 -14.51 -16.81 2.99
N GLY A 170 -15.61 -17.54 2.80
CA GLY A 170 -16.74 -17.55 3.74
C GLY A 170 -17.59 -16.27 3.69
N ASP A 171 -17.94 -15.71 4.85
CA ASP A 171 -18.82 -14.53 4.98
C ASP A 171 -18.12 -13.18 4.72
N ASP A 172 -16.79 -13.16 4.55
CA ASP A 172 -16.02 -11.92 4.44
C ASP A 172 -15.65 -11.59 2.98
N ILE A 173 -16.02 -10.39 2.52
CA ILE A 173 -15.69 -9.89 1.19
C ILE A 173 -14.39 -9.10 1.28
N THR A 174 -13.26 -9.72 0.90
CA THR A 174 -11.97 -9.03 0.90
C THR A 174 -11.59 -8.54 -0.50
N LEU A 175 -11.42 -7.21 -0.62
CA LEU A 175 -10.82 -6.58 -1.79
C LEU A 175 -9.30 -6.77 -1.71
N ARG A 176 -8.76 -7.78 -2.42
CA ARG A 176 -7.32 -8.01 -2.48
C ARG A 176 -6.76 -7.51 -3.81
N PRO A 177 -5.74 -6.64 -3.81
CA PRO A 177 -5.06 -6.28 -5.05
C PRO A 177 -4.46 -7.54 -5.68
N SER A 178 -4.51 -7.64 -7.00
CA SER A 178 -3.96 -8.77 -7.75
C SER A 178 -2.46 -8.92 -7.46
N ARG A 179 -1.94 -10.15 -7.58
CA ARG A 179 -0.51 -10.42 -7.32
C ARG A 179 0.39 -9.55 -8.19
N GLY A 180 -0.01 -9.29 -9.43
CA GLY A 180 0.71 -8.39 -10.34
C GLY A 180 0.73 -6.95 -9.82
N VAL A 181 -0.39 -6.46 -9.31
CA VAL A 181 -0.48 -5.10 -8.75
C VAL A 181 0.31 -4.98 -7.45
N GLN A 182 0.23 -5.97 -6.56
CA GLN A 182 1.06 -6.01 -5.35
C GLN A 182 2.55 -6.02 -5.69
N PHE A 183 2.95 -6.76 -6.73
CA PHE A 183 4.32 -6.77 -7.23
C PHE A 183 4.74 -5.39 -7.76
N VAL A 184 3.95 -4.78 -8.65
CA VAL A 184 4.23 -3.46 -9.23
C VAL A 184 4.30 -2.38 -8.15
N VAL A 185 3.34 -2.35 -7.22
CA VAL A 185 3.33 -1.39 -6.11
C VAL A 185 4.58 -1.55 -5.24
N ARG A 186 4.96 -2.77 -4.88
CA ARG A 186 6.18 -3.02 -4.08
C ARG A 186 7.45 -2.64 -4.84
N LEU A 187 7.52 -2.93 -6.14
CA LEU A 187 8.63 -2.53 -7.00
C LEU A 187 8.75 -1.01 -7.09
N LEU A 188 7.62 -0.32 -7.29
CA LEU A 188 7.55 1.14 -7.31
C LEU A 188 7.94 1.74 -5.97
N LEU A 189 7.50 1.17 -4.85
CA LEU A 189 7.89 1.62 -3.51
C LEU A 189 9.38 1.43 -3.25
N LEU A 190 9.98 0.33 -3.70
CA LEU A 190 11.42 0.08 -3.58
C LEU A 190 12.23 1.05 -4.45
N GLY A 191 11.78 1.30 -5.68
CA GLY A 191 12.36 2.30 -6.57
C GLY A 191 12.23 3.72 -6.03
N LEU A 192 11.06 4.07 -5.50
CA LEU A 192 10.81 5.35 -4.85
C LEU A 192 11.69 5.52 -3.62
N GLY A 193 11.84 4.47 -2.80
CA GLY A 193 12.72 4.50 -1.63
C GLY A 193 14.19 4.73 -2.00
N LEU A 194 14.66 4.06 -3.06
CA LEU A 194 16.00 4.29 -3.62
C LEU A 194 16.15 5.73 -4.14
N PHE A 195 15.14 6.23 -4.85
CA PHE A 195 15.13 7.60 -5.36
C PHE A 195 15.16 8.63 -4.24
N LEU A 196 14.33 8.48 -3.20
CA LEU A 196 14.31 9.38 -2.04
C LEU A 196 15.63 9.35 -1.28
N THR A 197 16.21 8.17 -1.04
CA THR A 197 17.52 8.07 -0.35
C THR A 197 18.63 8.71 -1.19
N TRP A 198 18.64 8.52 -2.51
CA TRP A 198 19.57 9.19 -3.42
C TRP A 198 19.36 10.71 -3.43
N LEU A 199 18.11 11.18 -3.50
CA LEU A 199 17.76 12.60 -3.45
C LEU A 199 18.18 13.26 -2.12
N LEU A 200 17.95 12.59 -0.98
CA LEU A 200 18.43 13.06 0.32
C LEU A 200 19.95 13.14 0.36
N HIS A 201 20.64 12.17 -0.24
CA HIS A 201 22.09 12.20 -0.35
C HIS A 201 22.59 13.38 -1.17
N LEU A 202 21.92 13.74 -2.27
CA LEU A 202 22.25 14.93 -3.04
C LEU A 202 22.00 16.22 -2.24
N LEU A 203 20.91 16.30 -1.49
CA LEU A 203 20.55 17.50 -0.74
C LEU A 203 21.42 17.69 0.52
N MET A 204 21.89 16.58 1.12
CA MET A 204 22.53 16.56 2.43
C MET A 204 23.82 15.70 2.46
N GLU A 205 24.58 15.67 1.37
CA GLU A 205 25.79 14.84 1.19
C GLU A 205 26.72 14.89 2.41
N ARG A 206 27.08 16.11 2.84
CA ARG A 206 27.98 16.35 3.97
C ARG A 206 27.42 15.86 5.31
N ARG A 207 26.11 16.01 5.54
CA ARG A 207 25.47 15.64 6.81
C ARG A 207 25.38 14.12 6.92
N LEU A 208 24.96 13.46 5.83
CA LEU A 208 24.84 12.00 5.79
C LEU A 208 26.20 11.31 5.89
N ASP A 209 27.25 11.89 5.33
CA ASP A 209 28.62 11.39 5.46
C ASP A 209 29.13 11.45 6.91
N ALA A 210 28.89 12.56 7.61
CA ALA A 210 29.26 12.71 9.00
C ALA A 210 28.54 11.71 9.91
N THR A 211 27.25 11.51 9.67
CA THR A 211 26.42 10.55 10.40
C THR A 211 26.85 9.10 10.15
N SER A 212 27.12 8.72 8.90
CA SER A 212 27.57 7.37 8.54
C SER A 212 28.86 6.97 9.26
N ARG A 213 29.83 7.88 9.39
CA ARG A 213 31.09 7.62 10.13
C ARG A 213 30.85 7.34 11.62
N ARG A 214 29.80 7.93 12.21
CA ARG A 214 29.44 7.69 13.61
C ARG A 214 28.78 6.32 13.80
N VAL A 215 27.98 5.88 12.83
CA VAL A 215 27.45 4.50 12.80
C VAL A 215 28.59 3.48 12.79
N GLU A 216 29.66 3.76 12.04
CA GLU A 216 30.84 2.88 11.96
C GLU A 216 31.69 2.90 13.25
N GLY A 217 31.86 4.07 13.87
CA GLY A 217 32.71 4.22 15.06
C GLY A 217 32.05 3.76 16.37
N GLU A 218 30.75 4.03 16.56
CA GLU A 218 30.04 3.83 17.82
C GLU A 218 28.63 3.24 17.61
N PRO A 219 28.51 2.00 17.11
CA PRO A 219 27.22 1.40 16.75
C PRO A 219 26.31 1.17 17.96
N GLY A 220 26.87 0.78 19.11
CA GLY A 220 26.09 0.48 20.32
C GLY A 220 25.40 1.71 20.92
N GLN A 221 26.12 2.84 21.01
CA GLN A 221 25.54 4.10 21.50
C GLN A 221 24.49 4.65 20.52
N SER A 222 24.77 4.55 19.21
CA SER A 222 23.83 4.95 18.17
C SER A 222 22.56 4.10 18.21
N PHE A 223 22.65 2.81 18.50
CA PHE A 223 21.48 1.95 18.65
C PHE A 223 20.60 2.33 19.84
N LEU A 224 21.21 2.54 21.02
CA LEU A 224 20.49 2.89 22.25
C LEU A 224 19.78 4.24 22.13
N VAL A 225 20.48 5.26 21.60
CA VAL A 225 19.87 6.57 21.33
C VAL A 225 18.81 6.46 20.24
N GLY A 226 19.01 5.56 19.26
CA GLY A 226 18.03 5.25 18.23
C GLY A 226 16.73 4.68 18.79
N ILE A 227 16.79 3.73 19.75
CA ILE A 227 15.61 3.19 20.43
C ILE A 227 14.93 4.27 21.28
N LEU A 228 15.71 5.03 22.05
CA LEU A 228 15.16 6.12 22.86
C LEU A 228 14.48 7.17 21.97
N GLY A 229 15.07 7.44 20.82
CA GLY A 229 14.51 8.28 19.78
C GLY A 229 13.25 7.68 19.17
N LEU A 230 13.23 6.38 18.85
CA LEU A 230 12.06 5.70 18.28
C LEU A 230 10.84 5.76 19.20
N LEU A 231 11.05 5.66 20.52
CA LEU A 231 9.98 5.76 21.52
C LEU A 231 9.65 7.22 21.87
N GLY A 232 10.66 8.08 21.98
CA GLY A 232 10.50 9.48 22.40
C GLY A 232 9.97 10.39 21.30
N LEU A 233 10.34 10.15 20.03
CA LEU A 233 9.93 10.95 18.89
C LEU A 233 8.40 10.96 18.66
N PRO A 234 7.66 9.83 18.64
CA PRO A 234 6.20 9.88 18.49
C PRO A 234 5.53 10.59 19.68
N ILE A 235 6.04 10.40 20.90
CA ILE A 235 5.53 11.10 22.09
C ILE A 235 5.76 12.61 21.96
N ALA A 236 6.97 13.02 21.57
CA ALA A 236 7.29 14.43 21.31
C ALA A 236 6.43 15.02 20.18
N PHE A 237 6.19 14.27 19.11
CA PHE A 237 5.33 14.69 18.00
C PHE A 237 3.88 14.90 18.44
N VAL A 238 3.33 14.00 19.25
CA VAL A 238 1.97 14.15 19.79
C VAL A 238 1.89 15.38 20.69
N LEU A 239 2.85 15.57 21.61
CA LEU A 239 2.88 16.73 22.51
C LEU A 239 3.00 18.06 21.75
N VAL A 240 3.92 18.14 20.78
CA VAL A 240 4.09 19.31 19.92
C VAL A 240 2.83 19.55 19.09
N SER A 241 2.21 18.51 18.54
CA SER A 241 0.98 18.63 17.75
C SER A 241 -0.19 19.15 18.59
N ILE A 242 -0.33 18.70 19.84
CA ILE A 242 -1.35 19.22 20.78
C ILE A 242 -1.10 20.70 21.06
N LEU A 243 0.13 21.08 21.38
CA LEU A 243 0.49 22.49 21.65
C LEU A 243 0.22 23.37 20.42
N LEU A 244 0.51 22.85 19.24
CA LEU A 244 0.37 23.54 17.98
C LEU A 244 -1.11 23.67 17.58
N ALA A 245 -1.93 22.65 17.83
CA ALA A 245 -3.38 22.65 17.57
C ALA A 245 -4.15 23.73 18.34
N ILE A 246 -3.62 24.20 19.48
CA ILE A 246 -4.21 25.32 20.24
C ILE A 246 -4.17 26.62 19.42
N THR A 247 -3.24 26.75 18.48
CA THR A 247 -3.08 27.93 17.63
C THR A 247 -3.66 27.68 16.23
N VAL A 248 -4.38 28.66 15.67
CA VAL A 248 -4.91 28.57 14.29
C VAL A 248 -3.78 28.38 13.26
N VAL A 249 -2.66 29.09 13.44
CA VAL A 249 -1.44 28.92 12.64
C VAL A 249 -0.88 27.51 12.78
N GLY A 250 -1.01 26.93 13.96
CA GLY A 250 -0.42 25.64 14.24
C GLY A 250 -1.14 24.46 13.59
N ILE A 251 -2.46 24.49 13.45
CA ILE A 251 -3.19 23.45 12.70
C ILE A 251 -2.60 23.26 11.30
N VAL A 252 -2.26 24.37 10.63
CA VAL A 252 -1.59 24.36 9.31
C VAL A 252 -0.17 23.80 9.39
N ALA A 253 0.53 23.99 10.51
CA ALA A 253 1.90 23.52 10.71
C ALA A 253 2.02 22.03 11.12
N ILE A 254 0.96 21.39 11.61
CA ILE A 254 0.94 19.95 11.97
C ILE A 254 1.45 19.05 10.82
N PRO A 255 0.92 19.11 9.58
CA PRO A 255 1.40 18.25 8.50
C PRO A 255 2.89 18.46 8.20
N PHE A 256 3.40 19.69 8.30
CA PHE A 256 4.82 19.98 8.09
C PHE A 256 5.71 19.38 9.18
N VAL A 257 5.26 19.41 10.42
CA VAL A 257 5.93 18.78 11.56
C VAL A 257 6.01 17.26 11.36
N PHE A 258 4.92 16.61 10.96
CA PHE A 258 4.93 15.18 10.63
C PHE A 258 5.84 14.84 9.45
N LEU A 259 5.79 15.62 8.37
CA LEU A 259 6.68 15.44 7.22
C LEU A 259 8.16 15.59 7.61
N PHE A 260 8.47 16.54 8.49
CA PHE A 260 9.82 16.71 9.02
C PHE A 260 10.29 15.47 9.81
N GLY A 261 9.41 14.91 10.65
CA GLY A 261 9.67 13.66 11.39
C GLY A 261 9.93 12.45 10.49
N ILE A 262 9.12 12.30 9.44
CA ILE A 262 9.31 11.24 8.44
C ILE A 262 10.66 11.44 7.72
N GLY A 263 10.98 12.68 7.33
CA GLY A 263 12.26 13.03 6.70
C GLY A 263 13.47 12.71 7.59
N LEU A 264 13.36 12.98 8.90
CA LEU A 264 14.37 12.63 9.91
C LEU A 264 14.60 11.12 10.00
N GLY A 265 13.53 10.32 10.10
CA GLY A 265 13.64 8.87 10.12
C GLY A 265 14.25 8.33 8.82
N TRP A 266 13.83 8.88 7.68
CA TRP A 266 14.34 8.50 6.36
C TRP A 266 15.82 8.87 6.16
N ALA A 267 16.24 10.04 6.65
CA ALA A 267 17.64 10.44 6.67
C ALA A 267 18.48 9.47 7.51
N GLY A 268 17.92 8.93 8.61
CA GLY A 268 18.59 7.94 9.44
C GLY A 268 18.82 6.66 8.66
N PHE A 269 17.77 6.15 8.01
CA PHE A 269 17.89 5.00 7.12
C PHE A 269 18.92 5.21 5.99
N ALA A 270 18.95 6.40 5.37
CA ALA A 270 19.93 6.74 4.34
C ALA A 270 21.38 6.72 4.86
N ALA A 271 21.62 7.22 6.07
CA ALA A 271 22.95 7.17 6.71
C ALA A 271 23.41 5.72 6.97
N SER A 272 22.48 4.84 7.37
CA SER A 272 22.76 3.41 7.53
C SER A 272 23.07 2.73 6.20
N CYS A 273 22.37 3.09 5.12
CA CYS A 273 22.69 2.59 3.78
C CYS A 273 24.14 2.96 3.40
N LEU A 274 24.57 4.20 3.61
CA LEU A 274 25.94 4.61 3.32
C LEU A 274 26.97 3.85 4.16
N ALA A 275 26.74 3.67 5.46
CA ALA A 275 27.64 2.93 6.34
C ALA A 275 27.77 1.45 5.91
N VAL A 276 26.65 0.79 5.62
CA VAL A 276 26.67 -0.60 5.12
C VAL A 276 27.35 -0.67 3.76
N GLY A 277 27.06 0.27 2.86
CA GLY A 277 27.68 0.36 1.55
C GLY A 277 29.20 0.49 1.60
N ARG A 278 29.71 1.39 2.44
CA ARG A 278 31.15 1.57 2.71
C ARG A 278 31.78 0.29 3.22
N ARG A 279 31.14 -0.36 4.19
CA ARG A 279 31.64 -1.60 4.76
C ARG A 279 31.75 -2.70 3.70
N VAL A 280 30.73 -2.89 2.87
CA VAL A 280 30.75 -3.87 1.76
C VAL A 280 31.81 -3.53 0.72
N THR A 281 31.95 -2.25 0.33
CA THR A 281 33.02 -1.85 -0.60
C THR A 281 34.42 -2.06 -0.02
N SER A 282 34.62 -1.83 1.28
CA SER A 282 35.92 -2.02 1.94
C SER A 282 36.34 -3.49 1.98
N MET A 283 35.39 -4.41 2.15
CA MET A 283 35.66 -5.86 2.10
C MET A 283 36.08 -6.28 0.69
N ARG A 284 35.36 -5.81 -0.34
CA ARG A 284 35.64 -6.14 -1.75
C ARG A 284 36.91 -5.49 -2.29
N ALA A 285 37.29 -4.32 -1.77
CA ALA A 285 38.54 -3.65 -2.14
C ALA A 285 39.79 -4.46 -1.70
N GLY A 286 39.69 -5.21 -0.60
CA GLY A 286 40.74 -6.15 -0.16
C GLY A 286 40.95 -7.34 -1.10
N GLU A 287 39.98 -7.65 -1.95
CA GLU A 287 40.01 -8.76 -2.92
C GLU A 287 40.51 -8.32 -4.32
N GLY A 288 41.07 -7.12 -4.46
CA GLY A 288 41.70 -6.63 -5.70
C GLY A 288 40.76 -5.91 -6.68
N LEU A 289 39.46 -5.83 -6.39
CA LEU A 289 38.51 -4.99 -7.13
C LEU A 289 38.53 -3.57 -6.58
N ALA A 290 39.52 -2.77 -7.00
CA ALA A 290 39.63 -1.35 -6.69
C ALA A 290 38.45 -0.58 -7.34
N THR A 291 37.29 -0.63 -6.71
CA THR A 291 36.15 0.19 -7.08
C THR A 291 36.32 1.55 -6.44
N SER A 292 36.91 2.49 -7.19
CA SER A 292 36.82 3.93 -6.94
C SER A 292 35.37 4.39 -7.18
N GLY A 293 34.45 3.91 -6.34
CA GLY A 293 33.05 4.27 -6.40
C GLY A 293 32.80 5.57 -5.65
N GLY A 294 32.20 6.57 -6.31
CA GLY A 294 31.68 7.76 -5.66
C GLY A 294 30.63 7.43 -4.58
N SER A 295 30.37 8.38 -3.67
CA SER A 295 29.47 8.23 -2.52
C SER A 295 28.08 7.69 -2.89
N SER A 296 27.58 8.07 -4.07
CA SER A 296 26.33 7.56 -4.65
C SER A 296 26.32 6.05 -4.91
N ARG A 297 27.43 5.45 -5.39
CA ARG A 297 27.52 3.99 -5.62
C ARG A 297 27.52 3.22 -4.31
N GLN A 298 28.16 3.76 -3.28
CA GLN A 298 28.16 3.18 -1.93
C GLN A 298 26.74 3.17 -1.36
N LEU A 299 25.99 4.26 -1.52
CA LEU A 299 24.60 4.34 -1.09
C LEU A 299 23.72 3.28 -1.76
N VAL A 300 23.79 3.17 -3.10
CA VAL A 300 23.01 2.17 -3.85
C VAL A 300 23.37 0.76 -3.40
N LEU A 301 24.67 0.46 -3.25
CA LEU A 301 25.13 -0.86 -2.81
C LEU A 301 24.62 -1.18 -1.40
N GLY A 302 24.65 -0.20 -0.49
CA GLY A 302 24.11 -0.34 0.85
C GLY A 302 22.61 -0.55 0.86
N PHE A 303 21.85 0.23 0.09
CA PHE A 303 20.39 0.08 -0.04
C PHE A 303 20.02 -1.31 -0.56
N VAL A 304 20.69 -1.79 -1.62
CA VAL A 304 20.48 -3.13 -2.18
C VAL A 304 20.84 -4.21 -1.17
N THR A 305 21.93 -4.03 -0.41
CA THR A 305 22.37 -4.99 0.61
C THR A 305 21.34 -5.10 1.74
N ILE A 306 20.87 -3.98 2.28
CA ILE A 306 19.84 -3.94 3.34
C ILE A 306 18.50 -4.47 2.81
N SER A 307 18.18 -4.18 1.55
CA SER A 307 16.93 -4.59 0.92
C SER A 307 16.97 -5.98 0.29
N ALA A 308 18.05 -6.75 0.44
CA ALA A 308 18.21 -8.06 -0.20
C ALA A 308 17.06 -9.02 0.13
N PHE A 309 16.67 -9.11 1.41
CA PHE A 309 15.51 -9.91 1.84
C PHE A 309 14.17 -9.37 1.29
N GLY A 310 14.06 -8.06 1.09
CA GLY A 310 12.88 -7.44 0.49
C GLY A 310 12.77 -7.76 -1.00
N ILE A 311 13.89 -7.74 -1.73
CA ILE A 311 13.97 -8.17 -3.14
C ILE A 311 13.66 -9.66 -3.25
N LEU A 312 14.19 -10.49 -2.34
CA LEU A 312 13.85 -11.91 -2.29
C LEU A 312 12.35 -12.13 -2.05
N THR A 313 11.76 -11.38 -1.11
CA THR A 313 10.31 -11.41 -0.85
C THR A 313 9.52 -11.02 -2.09
N LEU A 314 9.98 -10.03 -2.84
CA LEU A 314 9.35 -9.58 -4.09
C LEU A 314 9.35 -10.69 -5.15
N VAL A 315 10.47 -11.39 -5.32
CA VAL A 315 10.60 -12.52 -6.25
C VAL A 315 9.74 -13.71 -5.81
N LEU A 316 9.78 -14.06 -4.52
CA LEU A 316 8.97 -15.17 -3.97
C LEU A 316 7.47 -14.91 -4.14
N HIS A 317 7.05 -13.65 -4.04
CA HIS A 317 5.65 -13.27 -4.27
C HIS A 317 5.18 -13.58 -5.70
N LEU A 318 6.09 -13.61 -6.68
CA LEU A 318 5.79 -13.92 -8.08
C LEU A 318 5.59 -15.43 -8.32
N VAL A 319 6.22 -16.29 -7.50
CA VAL A 319 6.15 -17.76 -7.61
C VAL A 319 4.75 -18.31 -7.26
N GLY A 320 3.96 -17.55 -6.51
CA GLY A 320 2.57 -17.86 -6.21
C GLY A 320 2.29 -18.24 -4.75
N PRO A 321 1.04 -18.61 -4.42
CA PRO A 321 0.56 -18.73 -3.04
C PRO A 321 1.15 -19.93 -2.29
N ALA A 322 1.66 -20.95 -3.00
CA ALA A 322 2.31 -22.12 -2.40
C ALA A 322 3.53 -21.74 -1.53
N MET A 323 4.19 -20.62 -1.85
CA MET A 323 5.32 -20.09 -1.08
C MET A 323 4.89 -19.06 -0.01
N GLY A 324 3.60 -19.03 0.35
CA GLY A 324 3.03 -18.05 1.29
C GLY A 324 3.80 -17.93 2.61
N PRO A 325 4.05 -19.02 3.35
CA PRO A 325 4.77 -18.97 4.63
C PRO A 325 6.21 -18.45 4.48
N VAL A 326 6.91 -18.85 3.42
CA VAL A 326 8.29 -18.41 3.14
C VAL A 326 8.32 -16.92 2.79
N THR A 327 7.36 -16.46 1.98
CA THR A 327 7.21 -15.05 1.61
C THR A 327 6.90 -14.19 2.83
N LEU A 328 6.05 -14.68 3.73
CA LEU A 328 5.73 -14.01 4.98
C LEU A 328 6.96 -13.93 5.90
N PHE A 329 7.67 -15.05 6.08
CA PHE A 329 8.89 -15.11 6.89
C PHE A 329 9.97 -14.16 6.39
N THR A 330 10.30 -14.23 5.09
CA THR A 330 11.31 -13.34 4.46
C THR A 330 10.89 -11.87 4.52
N GLY A 331 9.60 -11.58 4.36
CA GLY A 331 9.05 -10.22 4.50
C GLY A 331 9.15 -9.68 5.92
N ILE A 332 8.91 -10.51 6.94
CA ILE A 332 9.08 -10.15 8.36
C ILE A 332 10.55 -9.85 8.64
N VAL A 333 11.45 -10.75 8.24
CA VAL A 333 12.90 -10.56 8.40
C VAL A 333 13.35 -9.25 7.77
N HIS A 334 12.90 -8.95 6.54
CA HIS A 334 13.21 -7.69 5.88
C HIS A 334 12.74 -6.46 6.69
N LYS A 335 11.52 -6.47 7.23
CA LYS A 335 11.02 -5.38 8.07
C LYS A 335 11.87 -5.18 9.33
N PHE A 336 12.29 -6.27 9.98
CA PHE A 336 13.19 -6.18 11.13
C PHE A 336 14.56 -5.62 10.76
N VAL A 337 15.13 -6.04 9.62
CA VAL A 337 16.41 -5.52 9.11
C VAL A 337 16.31 -4.02 8.82
N VAL A 338 15.24 -3.57 8.15
CA VAL A 338 15.01 -2.14 7.85
C VAL A 338 14.79 -1.35 9.14
N LEU A 339 14.02 -1.88 10.10
CA LEU A 339 13.79 -1.24 11.39
C LEU A 339 15.11 -1.06 12.16
N PHE A 340 15.91 -2.12 12.25
CA PHE A 340 17.22 -2.10 12.91
C PHE A 340 18.20 -1.12 12.24
N ALA A 341 18.25 -1.11 10.91
CA ALA A 341 19.06 -0.15 10.17
C ALA A 341 18.57 1.29 10.39
N SER A 342 17.26 1.51 10.41
CA SER A 342 16.66 2.84 10.62
C SER A 342 16.93 3.35 12.03
N THR A 343 16.82 2.51 13.06
CA THR A 343 17.10 2.92 14.44
C THR A 343 18.56 3.26 14.65
N LEU A 344 19.49 2.45 14.13
CA LEU A 344 20.93 2.74 14.17
C LEU A 344 21.26 4.10 13.55
N GLY A 345 20.76 4.35 12.34
CA GLY A 345 21.04 5.58 11.61
C GLY A 345 20.35 6.80 12.22
N PHE A 346 19.12 6.63 12.72
CA PHE A 346 18.39 7.68 13.41
C PHE A 346 19.07 8.10 14.72
N GLY A 347 19.55 7.14 15.52
CA GLY A 347 20.31 7.46 16.73
C GLY A 347 21.65 8.14 16.43
N ALA A 348 22.34 7.73 15.37
CA ALA A 348 23.54 8.44 14.90
C ALA A 348 23.22 9.87 14.43
N LEU A 349 22.08 10.10 13.79
CA LEU A 349 21.63 11.46 13.42
C LEU A 349 21.40 12.33 14.65
N LEU A 350 20.73 11.81 15.68
CA LEU A 350 20.49 12.53 16.93
C LEU A 350 21.81 12.87 17.64
N LEU A 351 22.71 11.88 17.75
CA LEU A 351 24.03 12.07 18.37
C LEU A 351 24.91 13.05 17.60
N SER A 352 24.83 13.06 16.27
CA SER A 352 25.58 14.00 15.42
C SER A 352 24.92 15.37 15.29
N ARG A 353 23.84 15.64 16.04
CA ARG A 353 23.01 16.86 15.95
C ARG A 353 22.66 17.19 14.49
N LEU A 354 22.06 16.22 13.80
CA LEU A 354 21.68 16.31 12.37
C LEU A 354 22.88 16.49 11.42
N GLY A 355 23.98 15.77 11.72
CA GLY A 355 25.19 15.75 10.92
C GLY A 355 26.06 17.01 11.04
N THR A 356 25.89 17.80 12.11
CA THR A 356 26.69 19.01 12.36
C THR A 356 27.94 18.76 13.21
N GLN A 357 27.99 17.65 13.96
CA GLN A 357 29.13 17.28 14.80
C GLN A 357 29.69 15.90 14.42
N LEU A 358 31.02 15.83 14.22
CA LEU A 358 31.75 14.58 14.02
C LEU A 358 32.16 13.95 15.36
N PRO A 359 32.41 12.63 15.40
CA PRO A 359 33.03 11.96 16.54
C PRO A 359 34.33 12.66 16.98
N GLY A 360 34.47 12.98 18.27
CA GLY A 360 35.70 13.55 18.84
C GLY A 360 35.83 15.08 18.79
N GLY A 361 34.79 15.83 18.44
CA GLY A 361 34.81 17.31 18.47
C GLY A 361 35.62 17.97 17.34
N ALA A 362 36.14 17.18 16.40
CA ALA A 362 36.80 17.71 15.20
C ALA A 362 35.76 18.41 14.29
N PRO A 363 36.05 19.60 13.74
CA PRO A 363 35.17 20.25 12.79
C PRO A 363 34.96 19.41 11.53
N ALA A 364 33.83 19.65 10.85
CA ALA A 364 33.43 18.96 9.62
C ALA A 364 34.60 18.75 8.64
N TYR A 365 34.62 17.57 8.02
CA TYR A 365 35.58 17.15 7.00
C TYR A 365 36.05 18.31 6.11
N VAL A 366 37.30 18.75 6.30
CA VAL A 366 38.01 19.52 5.28
C VAL A 366 38.35 18.49 4.21
N PRO A 367 37.82 18.60 2.98
CA PRO A 367 38.26 17.75 1.89
C PRO A 367 39.77 17.84 1.84
N ASN A 368 40.45 16.70 1.83
CA ASN A 368 41.89 16.67 1.65
C ASN A 368 42.13 17.17 0.22
N ARG A 369 42.22 18.49 0.06
CA ARG A 369 42.67 19.13 -1.15
C ARG A 369 44.14 18.75 -1.19
N PRO A 370 44.58 17.90 -2.14
CA PRO A 370 45.98 17.47 -2.19
C PRO A 370 46.95 18.65 -2.30
N TRP A 371 46.44 19.81 -2.70
CA TRP A 371 47.16 21.06 -2.82
C TRP A 371 47.16 21.94 -1.55
N GLU A 372 46.35 21.67 -0.52
CA GLU A 372 46.33 22.45 0.75
C GLU A 372 47.18 21.83 1.87
N THR A 373 47.53 20.53 1.82
CA THR A 373 48.32 19.86 2.87
C THR A 373 49.84 19.91 2.66
N ALA A 374 50.32 20.62 1.65
CA ALA A 374 51.74 20.91 1.51
C ALA A 374 52.04 22.33 2.03
N THR A 375 51.91 22.57 3.34
CA THR A 375 52.92 23.45 3.95
C THR A 375 54.23 22.65 3.88
N PRO A 376 55.21 23.06 3.05
CA PRO A 376 56.50 22.40 3.06
C PRO A 376 57.04 22.43 4.50
N PRO A 377 57.73 21.38 4.97
CA PRO A 377 58.36 21.41 6.28
C PRO A 377 59.18 22.71 6.35
N THR A 378 58.86 23.57 7.31
CA THR A 378 59.64 24.78 7.55
C THR A 378 61.07 24.34 7.78
N LEU A 379 61.92 24.57 6.77
CA LEU A 379 63.36 24.34 6.88
C LEU A 379 63.84 25.12 8.11
N PRO A 380 64.67 24.52 8.99
CA PRO A 380 65.27 25.26 10.08
C PRO A 380 66.01 26.48 9.51
N PRO A 381 65.95 27.64 10.19
CA PRO A 381 66.60 28.85 9.70
C PRO A 381 68.10 28.56 9.44
N PRO A 382 68.68 29.09 8.35
CA PRO A 382 70.07 28.84 8.03
C PRO A 382 70.98 29.30 9.18
N PRO A 383 72.07 28.57 9.48
CA PRO A 383 73.01 28.97 10.52
C PRO A 383 73.59 30.36 10.21
N PRO A 384 73.87 31.18 11.23
CA PRO A 384 74.45 32.50 11.04
C PRO A 384 75.78 32.41 10.27
N PRO A 385 76.09 33.38 9.40
CA PRO A 385 77.29 33.36 8.58
C PRO A 385 78.55 33.29 9.47
N ALA A 386 79.48 32.42 9.10
CA ALA A 386 80.74 32.26 9.81
C ALA A 386 81.51 33.60 9.84
N PRO A 387 82.15 33.94 10.98
CA PRO A 387 82.95 35.16 11.07
C PRO A 387 84.08 35.13 10.03
N PRO A 388 84.43 36.29 9.44
CA PRO A 388 85.47 36.36 8.41
C PRO A 388 86.80 35.85 8.97
N ALA A 389 87.49 35.04 8.16
CA ALA A 389 88.80 34.50 8.51
C ALA A 389 89.79 35.64 8.81
N PRO A 390 90.61 35.52 9.86
CA PRO A 390 91.63 36.52 10.17
C PRO A 390 92.61 36.62 9.00
N PRO A 391 93.10 37.85 8.67
CA PRO A 391 94.03 38.04 7.58
C PRO A 391 95.30 37.21 7.83
N THR A 392 95.63 36.34 6.88
CA THR A 392 96.95 35.72 6.82
C THR A 392 97.98 36.82 6.66
N GLY A 393 98.72 37.11 7.72
CA GLY A 393 99.89 37.97 7.67
C GLY A 393 100.94 37.41 6.71
N PRO A 394 101.82 38.28 6.17
CA PRO A 394 102.79 37.88 5.17
C PRO A 394 103.78 36.85 5.73
N VAL A 395 104.08 35.85 4.91
CA VAL A 395 105.16 34.90 5.14
C VAL A 395 106.47 35.65 4.90
N GLU A 396 107.23 35.86 5.97
CA GLU A 396 108.68 36.11 5.95
C GLU A 396 109.39 35.14 6.89
#